data_AF-A0A7S1ETU1-F1
#
_entry.id   AF-A0A7S1ETU1-F1
#
_cell.length_a   1.000
_cell.length_b   1.000
_cell.length_c   1.000
_cell.angle_alpha   90.00
_cell.angle_beta   90.00
_cell.angle_gamma   90.00
#
_symmetry.space_group_name_H-M   'P 1'
#
loop_
_entity.id
_entity.type
_entity.pdbx_description
1 polymer ?
#
loop_
_entity_poly.entity_id
_entity_poly.type
_entity_poly.pdbx_seq_one_letter_code
_entity_poly.pdbx_strand_id
1 'polypeptide(L)'
;MRCTGFLVLVGLPETGRKSLFVREHLGSLGNIQRSVSRKLTSASILNMDSAGSYRDGGRRGGGGGPRGSNNRQRGVGGTGSGARAVSTESVISKRTSPPPETDVPKRSKVGDASTPRFADLTNVSASSLRALADDFQYEHMTKVQAETLPSILKGEDVLAKAKTGTGKTLAFLIPAVELLLKQRQVSNDSEDIGCLVLSPTRELAAQIAVEAERLTKFQTHSIRVACFVGGTNIKGDERVLRSNVDILVATPGRLIDHLSNNNAFRARLGKLQILIMDEADRLLDMGFRPDIERIIGYLKASASTRQTLLFSATVPKTVSEIALVSLRKKYVYVDTVGEDEDQTHMHVKQELMVENSSKQFHALERILQNEANRFGRKKYKVMVFFITAPATG
;
A
#
# COMPACT_ATOMS: atom_id res chain seq x y z
N MET A 1 8.65 7.28 34.35
CA MET A 1 9.35 7.75 33.14
C MET A 1 8.94 6.85 31.99
N ARG A 2 8.17 7.35 31.02
CA ARG A 2 7.80 6.60 29.81
C ARG A 2 8.83 6.92 28.73
N CYS A 3 9.72 5.98 28.40
CA CYS A 3 10.52 6.06 27.18
C CYS A 3 9.58 5.79 26.00
N THR A 4 9.27 6.82 25.22
CA THR A 4 8.54 6.70 23.95
C THR A 4 9.40 7.38 22.90
N GLY A 5 10.00 6.57 22.03
CA GLY A 5 10.85 7.01 20.92
C GLY A 5 12.25 6.42 21.02
N PHE A 6 12.52 5.47 20.13
CA PHE A 6 13.88 5.04 19.80
C PHE A 6 14.26 5.66 18.48
N LEU A 7 15.51 6.08 18.38
CA LEU A 7 16.07 6.64 17.18
C LEU A 7 17.12 5.68 16.65
N VAL A 8 16.87 5.10 15.49
CA VAL A 8 17.81 4.22 14.80
C VAL A 8 18.51 5.05 13.73
N LEU A 9 19.83 5.19 13.86
CA LEU A 9 20.69 5.82 12.87
C LEU A 9 21.68 4.79 12.34
N VAL A 10 21.68 4.61 11.03
CA VAL A 10 22.59 3.69 10.35
C VAL A 10 23.39 4.47 9.33
N GLY A 11 24.71 4.55 9.52
CA GLY A 11 25.65 4.98 8.49
C GLY A 11 26.18 3.76 7.72
N LEU A 12 26.10 3.79 6.38
CA LEU A 12 26.70 2.77 5.51
C LEU A 12 27.87 3.35 4.72
N PRO A 13 29.09 2.75 4.78
CA PRO A 13 30.15 3.00 3.81
C PRO A 13 29.97 2.15 2.55
N GLU A 14 30.24 2.72 1.38
CA GLU A 14 30.19 2.05 0.08
C GLU A 14 31.32 1.02 -0.10
N THR A 15 31.21 -0.15 0.52
CA THR A 15 31.80 -1.40 -0.02
C THR A 15 31.00 -2.60 0.50
N GLY A 16 30.14 -3.14 -0.36
CA GLY A 16 29.74 -4.56 -0.37
C GLY A 16 28.79 -5.05 0.73
N ARG A 17 27.48 -4.98 0.44
CA ARG A 17 26.33 -5.69 1.05
C ARG A 17 26.11 -5.46 2.56
N LYS A 18 24.89 -5.00 2.92
CA LYS A 18 24.08 -5.48 4.06
C LYS A 18 22.73 -4.74 4.14
N SER A 19 21.66 -5.50 4.31
CA SER A 19 20.27 -5.09 4.48
C SER A 19 19.90 -4.91 5.97
N LEU A 20 18.90 -4.07 6.27
CA LEU A 20 18.49 -3.66 7.62
C LEU A 20 17.03 -4.03 7.89
N PHE A 21 16.72 -4.61 9.06
CA PHE A 21 15.37 -4.90 9.56
C PHE A 21 15.19 -4.43 11.02
N VAL A 22 13.94 -4.08 11.38
CA VAL A 22 13.51 -3.58 12.70
C VAL A 22 12.55 -4.58 13.35
N ARG A 23 12.63 -4.80 14.67
CA ARG A 23 11.63 -5.56 15.45
C ARG A 23 11.22 -4.78 16.71
N GLU A 24 9.92 -4.63 16.94
CA GLU A 24 9.32 -4.03 18.14
C GLU A 24 8.96 -5.09 19.19
N HIS A 25 9.08 -4.73 20.47
CA HIS A 25 8.37 -5.39 21.57
C HIS A 25 7.98 -4.36 22.61
N LEU A 26 6.69 -3.99 22.69
CA LEU A 26 6.14 -3.22 23.80
C LEU A 26 4.73 -3.70 24.15
N GLY A 27 4.62 -4.31 25.33
CA GLY A 27 3.35 -4.51 26.01
C GLY A 27 2.92 -3.27 26.79
N SER A 28 1.62 -3.02 26.75
CA SER A 28 0.78 -2.50 27.84
C SER A 28 0.87 -1.03 28.30
N LEU A 29 -0.30 -0.36 28.20
CA LEU A 29 -0.88 0.70 29.04
C LEU A 29 -0.60 2.20 28.76
N GLY A 30 -1.58 2.81 28.08
CA GLY A 30 -2.63 3.58 28.76
C GLY A 30 -2.39 5.09 28.97
N ASN A 31 -3.19 5.91 28.27
CA ASN A 31 -3.61 7.29 28.56
C ASN A 31 -2.53 8.34 28.95
N ILE A 32 -2.47 9.43 28.19
CA ILE A 32 -2.60 10.84 28.62
C ILE A 32 -2.56 11.70 27.36
N GLN A 33 -3.72 12.27 27.04
CA GLN A 33 -3.95 13.22 25.96
C GLN A 33 -3.92 14.65 26.55
N ARG A 34 -3.57 15.63 25.71
CA ARG A 34 -3.66 17.10 25.91
C ARG A 34 -2.48 17.75 26.66
N SER A 35 -1.52 18.28 25.89
CA SER A 35 -1.06 19.68 25.99
C SER A 35 0.17 19.93 25.10
N VAL A 36 0.05 19.84 23.77
CA VAL A 36 1.03 20.43 22.84
C VAL A 36 0.31 20.83 21.56
N SER A 37 -0.60 21.79 21.65
CA SER A 37 -1.16 22.46 20.48
C SER A 37 -1.22 23.95 20.77
N ARG A 38 -0.04 24.57 20.69
CA ARG A 38 0.23 26.02 20.68
C ARG A 38 1.74 26.22 20.85
N LYS A 39 2.56 26.02 19.80
CA LYS A 39 3.90 26.64 19.68
C LYS A 39 4.69 26.34 18.39
N LEU A 40 4.02 26.03 17.27
CA LEU A 40 4.71 25.94 15.98
C LEU A 40 3.93 26.72 14.92
N THR A 41 4.08 28.03 14.98
CA THR A 41 4.02 28.89 13.79
C THR A 41 5.25 29.79 13.88
N SER A 42 6.00 29.85 12.78
CA SER A 42 7.17 30.71 12.52
C SER A 42 8.55 30.10 12.79
N ALA A 43 9.16 29.56 11.74
CA ALA A 43 10.58 29.80 11.42
C ALA A 43 10.85 29.32 10.00
N SER A 44 10.85 30.27 9.06
CA SER A 44 11.23 30.08 7.66
C SER A 44 12.72 30.35 7.49
N ILE A 45 13.40 29.45 6.77
CA ILE A 45 14.34 29.69 5.66
C ILE A 45 15.26 30.92 5.80
N LEU A 46 16.56 30.68 5.98
CA LEU A 46 17.63 31.65 5.78
C LEU A 46 18.29 31.43 4.41
N ASN A 47 18.33 32.49 3.59
CA ASN A 47 19.35 32.70 2.57
C ASN A 47 19.89 34.12 2.73
N MET A 48 21.22 34.23 2.71
CA MET A 48 21.97 35.48 2.72
C MET A 48 21.98 36.08 1.31
N ASP A 49 21.73 37.39 1.20
CA ASP A 49 22.60 38.28 0.41
C ASP A 49 22.29 39.77 0.66
N SER A 50 23.29 40.56 0.33
CA SER A 50 23.71 41.89 0.74
C SER A 50 22.82 43.11 0.40
N ALA A 51 22.90 44.09 1.33
CA ALA A 51 23.01 45.54 1.17
C ALA A 51 21.99 46.34 0.32
N GLY A 52 21.35 47.34 0.95
CA GLY A 52 20.73 48.46 0.24
C GLY A 52 19.61 49.19 0.99
N SER A 53 20.00 50.10 1.88
CA SER A 53 19.39 51.41 2.19
C SER A 53 17.87 51.68 2.00
N TYR A 54 17.30 52.24 3.08
CA TYR A 54 16.35 53.37 3.15
C TYR A 54 14.83 53.13 3.21
N ARG A 55 14.33 53.36 4.44
CA ARG A 55 13.15 54.15 4.88
C ARG A 55 11.75 53.89 4.30
N ASP A 56 10.99 53.23 5.17
CA ASP A 56 9.58 53.35 5.56
C ASP A 56 8.83 54.65 5.22
N GLY A 57 7.51 54.51 4.98
CA GLY A 57 6.58 55.64 5.09
C GLY A 57 5.22 55.52 4.38
N GLY A 58 4.33 54.66 4.88
CA GLY A 58 2.97 55.12 5.23
C GLY A 58 1.82 55.17 4.20
N ARG A 59 0.91 54.20 4.36
CA ARG A 59 -0.52 54.37 4.77
C ARG A 59 -1.58 55.09 3.90
N ARG A 60 -2.75 54.40 3.89
CA ARG A 60 -4.17 54.86 3.85
C ARG A 60 -4.69 55.28 2.46
N GLY A 61 -5.93 54.99 2.07
CA GLY A 61 -7.09 54.39 2.75
C GLY A 61 -8.39 54.82 2.05
N GLY A 62 -9.49 54.10 2.31
CA GLY A 62 -10.87 54.51 2.02
C GLY A 62 -11.33 54.31 0.57
N GLY A 63 -12.57 53.92 0.25
CA GLY A 63 -13.79 53.76 1.05
C GLY A 63 -14.99 53.73 0.08
N GLY A 64 -16.15 53.31 0.58
CA GLY A 64 -17.46 53.60 -0.04
C GLY A 64 -18.14 52.45 -0.79
N GLY A 65 -19.20 51.88 -0.19
CA GLY A 65 -20.24 51.09 -0.90
C GLY A 65 -21.27 52.02 -1.57
N PRO A 66 -22.58 51.69 -1.60
CA PRO A 66 -23.24 50.38 -1.52
C PRO A 66 -24.47 50.22 -2.48
N ARG A 67 -25.19 49.09 -2.33
CA ARG A 67 -26.66 48.86 -2.52
C ARG A 67 -27.25 48.35 -3.87
N GLY A 68 -28.21 47.41 -3.69
CA GLY A 68 -29.41 47.18 -4.53
C GLY A 68 -29.43 45.80 -5.21
N SER A 69 -29.91 44.70 -4.60
CA SER A 69 -31.30 44.26 -4.31
C SER A 69 -32.15 43.79 -5.51
N ASN A 70 -32.63 42.54 -5.40
CA ASN A 70 -33.88 41.97 -5.93
C ASN A 70 -33.98 41.70 -7.45
N ASN A 71 -34.71 40.72 -7.98
CA ASN A 71 -35.41 39.50 -7.53
C ASN A 71 -36.04 38.85 -8.80
N ARG A 72 -36.41 37.56 -8.72
CA ARG A 72 -37.47 36.85 -9.49
C ARG A 72 -37.27 36.40 -10.96
N GLN A 73 -37.15 35.08 -11.08
CA GLN A 73 -38.13 34.10 -11.64
C GLN A 73 -38.68 34.20 -13.08
N ARG A 74 -38.48 33.04 -13.76
CA ARG A 74 -39.38 32.29 -14.67
C ARG A 74 -39.57 32.78 -16.12
N GLY A 75 -39.30 31.87 -17.05
CA GLY A 75 -39.80 31.89 -18.43
C GLY A 75 -39.27 30.72 -19.25
N VAL A 76 -40.18 29.96 -19.86
CA VAL A 76 -40.00 28.70 -20.60
C VAL A 76 -39.91 28.99 -22.10
N GLY A 77 -39.18 28.16 -22.86
CA GLY A 77 -39.58 27.79 -24.23
C GLY A 77 -38.57 28.02 -25.36
N GLY A 78 -38.22 26.92 -26.06
CA GLY A 78 -38.45 26.85 -27.51
C GLY A 78 -37.30 27.14 -28.48
N THR A 79 -36.77 26.04 -29.04
CA THR A 79 -36.48 25.78 -30.47
C THR A 79 -35.49 26.65 -31.27
N GLY A 80 -34.56 25.96 -31.96
CA GLY A 80 -34.36 26.20 -33.41
C GLY A 80 -33.01 26.76 -33.87
N SER A 81 -32.13 25.85 -34.29
CA SER A 81 -31.33 25.85 -35.53
C SER A 81 -30.75 27.14 -36.11
N GLY A 82 -29.45 27.13 -36.45
CA GLY A 82 -28.91 27.99 -37.52
C GLY A 82 -27.45 28.41 -37.36
N ALA A 83 -26.59 27.87 -38.23
CA ALA A 83 -25.17 28.15 -38.39
C ALA A 83 -24.80 29.65 -38.56
N ARG A 84 -23.59 30.06 -38.15
CA ARG A 84 -22.35 30.12 -38.99
C ARG A 84 -21.24 30.90 -38.25
N ALA A 85 -20.00 30.56 -38.63
CA ALA A 85 -18.73 30.95 -38.03
C ALA A 85 -18.40 32.45 -38.03
N VAL A 86 -17.59 32.89 -37.04
CA VAL A 86 -16.61 33.98 -37.16
C VAL A 86 -15.35 33.61 -36.36
N SER A 87 -14.21 33.78 -37.03
CA SER A 87 -12.82 33.63 -36.61
C SER A 87 -12.26 34.82 -35.83
N THR A 88 -11.25 34.59 -34.98
CA THR A 88 -10.13 35.47 -34.51
C THR A 88 -9.71 34.93 -33.12
N GLU A 89 -8.47 34.83 -32.67
CA GLU A 89 -7.12 35.10 -33.18
C GLU A 89 -6.14 34.40 -32.23
N SER A 90 -4.95 34.09 -32.73
CA SER A 90 -3.84 33.43 -32.04
C SER A 90 -3.10 34.33 -31.04
N VAL A 91 -2.69 33.78 -29.89
CA VAL A 91 -1.49 34.27 -29.17
C VAL A 91 -0.61 33.09 -28.75
N ILE A 92 0.64 33.14 -29.20
CA ILE A 92 1.71 32.16 -29.07
C ILE A 92 2.46 32.31 -27.74
N SER A 93 2.71 31.16 -27.12
CA SER A 93 3.88 30.71 -26.34
C SER A 93 4.52 31.60 -25.26
N LYS A 94 4.61 31.02 -24.05
CA LYS A 94 5.91 30.90 -23.37
C LYS A 94 6.10 29.47 -22.89
N ARG A 95 7.07 28.79 -23.52
CA ARG A 95 7.69 27.54 -23.07
C ARG A 95 8.36 27.77 -21.72
N THR A 96 8.01 26.95 -20.73
CA THR A 96 8.88 26.66 -19.59
C THR A 96 9.37 25.22 -19.74
N SER A 97 10.69 25.07 -19.75
CA SER A 97 11.40 23.81 -19.85
C SER A 97 11.05 22.86 -18.70
N PRO A 98 11.02 21.54 -18.94
CA PRO A 98 10.81 20.56 -17.88
C PRO A 98 11.97 20.62 -16.87
N PRO A 99 11.70 20.44 -15.57
CA PRO A 99 12.74 20.41 -14.54
C PRO A 99 13.66 19.19 -14.75
N PRO A 100 14.94 19.28 -14.32
CA PRO A 100 15.94 18.25 -14.57
C PRO A 100 15.53 16.92 -13.91
N GLU A 101 15.75 15.83 -14.64
CA GLU A 101 15.58 14.45 -14.16
C GLU A 101 16.40 14.24 -12.88
N THR A 102 15.72 14.23 -11.75
CA THR A 102 16.28 13.75 -10.49
C THR A 102 16.26 12.22 -10.54
N ASP A 103 17.44 11.61 -10.41
CA ASP A 103 17.70 10.18 -10.29
C ASP A 103 16.63 9.46 -9.46
N VAL A 104 15.66 8.85 -10.15
CA VAL A 104 14.76 7.87 -9.58
C VAL A 104 15.58 6.60 -9.39
N PRO A 105 15.67 6.01 -8.18
CA PRO A 105 16.45 4.80 -7.98
C PRO A 105 15.94 3.70 -8.92
N LYS A 106 16.84 3.16 -9.77
CA LYS A 106 16.56 2.05 -10.67
C LYS A 106 15.93 0.90 -9.88
N ARG A 107 14.67 0.61 -10.19
CA ARG A 107 13.89 -0.51 -9.67
C ARG A 107 14.69 -1.79 -9.94
N SER A 108 15.03 -2.53 -8.89
CA SER A 108 15.76 -3.80 -8.98
C SER A 108 14.98 -4.77 -9.87
N LYS A 109 15.64 -5.33 -10.90
CA LYS A 109 15.08 -6.41 -11.73
C LYS A 109 14.59 -7.53 -10.81
N VAL A 110 13.32 -7.88 -10.93
CA VAL A 110 12.68 -8.95 -10.14
C VAL A 110 12.84 -10.26 -10.91
N GLY A 111 13.38 -11.28 -10.25
CA GLY A 111 13.72 -12.58 -10.86
C GLY A 111 15.18 -12.64 -11.34
N ASP A 112 15.84 -13.78 -11.09
CA ASP A 112 17.18 -14.07 -11.62
C ASP A 112 17.05 -14.86 -12.93
N ALA A 113 18.02 -14.79 -13.84
CA ALA A 113 18.02 -15.59 -15.06
C ALA A 113 18.04 -17.11 -14.76
N SER A 114 18.44 -17.49 -13.54
CA SER A 114 18.41 -18.87 -13.03
C SER A 114 17.01 -19.40 -12.67
N THR A 115 16.02 -18.51 -12.60
CA THR A 115 14.63 -18.87 -12.26
C THR A 115 13.75 -18.94 -13.51
N PRO A 116 12.68 -19.78 -13.53
CA PRO A 116 11.88 -19.98 -14.73
C PRO A 116 11.16 -18.69 -15.18
N ARG A 117 10.83 -18.59 -16.47
CA ARG A 117 10.18 -17.41 -17.04
C ARG A 117 8.68 -17.44 -16.78
N PHE A 118 8.04 -16.28 -16.69
CA PHE A 118 6.58 -16.22 -16.64
C PHE A 118 5.93 -16.80 -17.90
N ALA A 119 6.58 -16.68 -19.06
CA ALA A 119 6.13 -17.25 -20.32
C ALA A 119 6.08 -18.79 -20.33
N ASP A 120 6.78 -19.46 -19.41
CA ASP A 120 6.79 -20.92 -19.30
C ASP A 120 5.52 -21.45 -18.59
N LEU A 121 4.69 -20.57 -18.02
CA LEU A 121 3.44 -20.95 -17.37
C LEU A 121 2.35 -21.28 -18.39
N THR A 122 1.86 -22.51 -18.37
CA THR A 122 0.85 -23.01 -19.34
C THR A 122 -0.59 -22.56 -19.06
N ASN A 123 -0.88 -22.09 -17.84
CA ASN A 123 -2.24 -21.79 -17.36
C ASN A 123 -2.46 -20.30 -17.09
N VAL A 124 -1.74 -19.41 -17.79
CA VAL A 124 -1.83 -17.96 -17.64
C VAL A 124 -2.25 -17.32 -18.97
N SER A 125 -3.22 -16.42 -18.93
CA SER A 125 -3.73 -15.72 -20.10
C SER A 125 -2.67 -14.84 -20.77
N ALA A 126 -2.77 -14.70 -22.10
CA ALA A 126 -1.90 -13.81 -22.87
C ALA A 126 -1.97 -12.35 -22.39
N SER A 127 -3.15 -11.91 -21.91
CA SER A 127 -3.34 -10.58 -21.33
C SER A 127 -2.55 -10.39 -20.02
N SER A 128 -2.52 -11.40 -19.14
CA SER A 128 -1.71 -11.34 -17.92
C SER A 128 -0.22 -11.40 -18.22
N LEU A 129 0.21 -12.26 -19.16
CA LEU A 129 1.61 -12.31 -19.61
C LEU A 129 2.05 -10.97 -20.23
N ARG A 130 1.19 -10.32 -21.00
CA ARG A 130 1.44 -8.99 -21.54
C ARG A 130 1.57 -7.94 -20.44
N ALA A 131 0.72 -7.97 -19.41
CA ALA A 131 0.88 -7.07 -18.27
C ALA A 131 2.24 -7.24 -17.60
N LEU A 132 2.66 -8.50 -17.39
CA LEU A 132 3.95 -8.82 -16.79
C LEU A 132 5.14 -8.31 -17.63
N ALA A 133 5.07 -8.45 -18.95
CA ALA A 133 6.13 -7.99 -19.86
C ALA A 133 6.15 -6.47 -20.04
N ASP A 134 5.01 -5.85 -20.36
CA ASP A 134 4.93 -4.46 -20.80
C ASP A 134 4.89 -3.48 -19.60
N ASP A 135 4.08 -3.80 -18.59
CA ASP A 135 3.78 -2.88 -17.49
C ASP A 135 4.65 -3.16 -16.25
N PHE A 136 4.88 -4.43 -15.91
CA PHE A 136 5.78 -4.80 -14.81
C PHE A 136 7.23 -4.92 -15.23
N GLN A 137 7.50 -5.21 -16.50
CA GLN A 137 8.84 -5.44 -17.04
C GLN A 137 9.55 -6.61 -16.33
N TYR A 138 8.79 -7.67 -16.03
CA TYR A 138 9.28 -8.89 -15.40
C TYR A 138 9.27 -10.05 -16.40
N GLU A 139 10.45 -10.57 -16.69
CA GLU A 139 10.63 -11.72 -17.58
C GLU A 139 10.72 -13.04 -16.80
N HIS A 140 11.39 -13.02 -15.64
CA HIS A 140 11.67 -14.18 -14.80
C HIS A 140 10.88 -14.13 -13.48
N MET A 141 10.42 -15.29 -13.01
CA MET A 141 9.77 -15.45 -11.72
C MET A 141 10.80 -15.35 -10.60
N THR A 142 10.43 -14.80 -9.44
CA THR A 142 11.23 -14.98 -8.22
C THR A 142 11.13 -16.42 -7.71
N LYS A 143 12.04 -16.83 -6.82
CA LYS A 143 12.01 -18.15 -6.18
C LYS A 143 10.65 -18.47 -5.56
N VAL A 144 10.06 -17.54 -4.79
CA VAL A 144 8.73 -17.74 -4.19
C VAL A 144 7.65 -17.89 -5.25
N GLN A 145 7.66 -17.08 -6.31
CA GLN A 145 6.70 -17.20 -7.40
C GLN A 145 6.82 -18.56 -8.11
N ALA A 146 8.04 -18.99 -8.43
CA ALA A 146 8.29 -20.26 -9.10
C ALA A 146 7.86 -21.48 -8.27
N GLU A 147 8.03 -21.41 -6.94
CA GLU A 147 7.64 -22.50 -6.02
C GLU A 147 6.15 -22.51 -5.70
N THR A 148 5.47 -21.35 -5.67
CA THR A 148 4.04 -21.30 -5.30
C THR A 148 3.10 -21.36 -6.49
N LEU A 149 3.41 -20.67 -7.61
CA LEU A 149 2.49 -20.52 -8.75
C LEU A 149 1.97 -21.86 -9.31
N PRO A 150 2.79 -22.91 -9.50
CA PRO A 150 2.30 -24.18 -10.03
C PRO A 150 1.21 -24.83 -9.17
N SER A 151 1.32 -24.76 -7.84
CA SER A 151 0.31 -25.29 -6.92
C SER A 151 -0.92 -24.40 -6.83
N ILE A 152 -0.72 -23.08 -6.79
CA ILE A 152 -1.85 -22.15 -6.70
C ILE A 152 -2.71 -22.21 -7.97
N LEU A 153 -2.08 -22.28 -9.16
CA LEU A 153 -2.81 -22.40 -10.44
C LEU A 153 -3.57 -23.71 -10.59
N LYS A 154 -3.22 -24.76 -9.84
CA LYS A 154 -3.99 -26.02 -9.74
C LYS A 154 -5.18 -25.93 -8.78
N GLY A 155 -5.35 -24.80 -8.09
CA GLY A 155 -6.40 -24.60 -7.10
C GLY A 155 -6.08 -25.21 -5.74
N GLU A 156 -4.82 -25.45 -5.40
CA GLU A 156 -4.40 -25.93 -4.08
C GLU A 156 -4.30 -24.78 -3.07
N ASP A 157 -4.68 -25.02 -1.81
CA ASP A 157 -4.39 -24.06 -0.74
C ASP A 157 -2.89 -24.03 -0.46
N VAL A 158 -2.36 -22.85 -0.14
CA VAL A 158 -0.91 -22.66 0.09
C VAL A 158 -0.65 -21.85 1.34
N LEU A 159 0.24 -22.36 2.18
CA LEU A 159 0.93 -21.60 3.23
C LEU A 159 2.38 -21.36 2.77
N ALA A 160 2.71 -20.12 2.43
CA ALA A 160 4.01 -19.74 1.90
C ALA A 160 4.79 -18.90 2.93
N LYS A 161 5.94 -19.43 3.37
CA LYS A 161 6.95 -18.72 4.15
C LYS A 161 8.00 -18.13 3.20
N ALA A 162 8.03 -16.81 3.12
CA ALA A 162 8.90 -16.08 2.21
C ALA A 162 9.22 -14.68 2.74
N LYS A 163 10.48 -14.23 2.55
CA LYS A 163 10.95 -12.90 2.99
C LYS A 163 10.10 -11.76 2.43
N THR A 164 10.11 -10.60 3.07
CA THR A 164 9.46 -9.40 2.51
C THR A 164 10.23 -8.92 1.28
N GLY A 165 9.53 -8.28 0.34
CA GLY A 165 10.15 -7.76 -0.90
C GLY A 165 10.55 -8.82 -1.93
N THR A 166 10.17 -10.09 -1.76
CA THR A 166 10.49 -11.18 -2.72
C THR A 166 9.47 -11.35 -3.84
N GLY A 167 8.58 -10.39 -4.06
CA GLY A 167 7.58 -10.46 -5.14
C GLY A 167 6.37 -11.36 -4.86
N LYS A 168 6.05 -11.64 -3.59
CA LYS A 168 4.89 -12.45 -3.16
C LYS A 168 3.56 -11.98 -3.77
N THR A 169 3.40 -10.68 -3.98
CA THR A 169 2.16 -10.10 -4.49
C THR A 169 1.72 -10.71 -5.83
N LEU A 170 2.60 -10.79 -6.82
CA LEU A 170 2.27 -11.42 -8.10
C LEU A 170 2.10 -12.94 -7.98
N ALA A 171 2.72 -13.57 -6.99
CA ALA A 171 2.57 -15.01 -6.75
C ALA A 171 1.12 -15.41 -6.41
N PHE A 172 0.35 -14.51 -5.77
CA PHE A 172 -1.08 -14.72 -5.51
C PHE A 172 -2.02 -13.96 -6.44
N LEU A 173 -1.61 -12.79 -6.98
CA LEU A 173 -2.48 -12.01 -7.87
C LEU A 173 -2.67 -12.67 -9.24
N ILE A 174 -1.61 -13.24 -9.82
CA ILE A 174 -1.70 -13.96 -11.11
C ILE A 174 -2.76 -15.04 -11.05
N PRO A 175 -2.68 -16.04 -10.15
CA PRO A 175 -3.67 -17.10 -10.11
C PRO A 175 -5.07 -16.60 -9.73
N ALA A 176 -5.17 -15.57 -8.88
CA ALA A 176 -6.47 -14.97 -8.55
C ALA A 176 -7.15 -14.38 -9.80
N VAL A 177 -6.41 -13.62 -10.61
CA VAL A 177 -6.91 -13.05 -11.88
C VAL A 177 -7.30 -14.15 -12.85
N GLU A 178 -6.45 -15.16 -13.05
CA GLU A 178 -6.74 -16.27 -13.96
C GLU A 178 -7.98 -17.08 -13.54
N LEU A 179 -8.18 -17.27 -12.23
CA LEU A 179 -9.37 -17.92 -11.69
C LEU A 179 -10.64 -17.09 -12.01
N LEU A 180 -10.60 -15.78 -11.76
CA LEU A 180 -11.73 -14.88 -12.04
C LEU A 180 -12.07 -14.82 -13.53
N LEU A 181 -11.06 -14.79 -14.41
CA LEU A 181 -11.26 -14.79 -15.86
C LEU A 181 -11.97 -16.07 -16.34
N LYS A 182 -11.54 -17.24 -15.83
CA LYS A 182 -12.19 -18.52 -16.14
C LYS A 182 -13.65 -18.54 -15.69
N GLN A 183 -13.96 -17.98 -14.52
CA GLN A 183 -15.33 -17.94 -14.04
C GLN A 183 -16.23 -16.99 -14.82
N ARG A 184 -15.72 -15.83 -15.25
CA ARG A 184 -16.50 -14.91 -16.07
C ARG A 184 -16.91 -15.50 -17.42
N GLN A 185 -16.09 -16.38 -18.01
CA GLN A 185 -16.48 -17.11 -19.23
C GLN A 185 -17.71 -18.01 -19.02
N VAL A 186 -17.94 -18.47 -17.78
CA VAL A 186 -19.08 -19.33 -17.42
C VAL A 186 -20.27 -18.48 -16.97
N SER A 187 -20.05 -17.35 -16.30
CA SER A 187 -21.11 -16.46 -15.80
C SER A 187 -20.71 -14.99 -15.93
N ASN A 188 -21.31 -14.29 -16.89
CA ASN A 188 -20.98 -12.88 -17.19
C ASN A 188 -21.59 -11.84 -16.23
N ASP A 189 -22.65 -12.19 -15.49
CA ASP A 189 -23.48 -11.22 -14.74
C ASP A 189 -23.38 -11.34 -13.21
N SER A 190 -22.28 -11.87 -12.69
CA SER A 190 -22.10 -11.93 -11.23
C SER A 190 -21.73 -10.56 -10.64
N GLU A 191 -22.43 -10.15 -9.58
CA GLU A 191 -22.06 -9.02 -8.72
C GLU A 191 -21.13 -9.45 -7.55
N ASP A 192 -20.76 -10.73 -7.51
CA ASP A 192 -19.99 -11.33 -6.44
C ASP A 192 -18.52 -10.86 -6.47
N ILE A 193 -17.95 -10.67 -5.29
CA ILE A 193 -16.52 -10.44 -5.10
C ILE A 193 -15.86 -11.83 -5.08
N GLY A 194 -15.14 -12.16 -6.15
CA GLY A 194 -14.51 -13.47 -6.30
C GLY A 194 -13.14 -13.59 -5.62
N CYS A 195 -12.43 -12.48 -5.40
CA CYS A 195 -11.13 -12.45 -4.71
C CYS A 195 -11.12 -11.45 -3.57
N LEU A 196 -10.69 -11.90 -2.39
CA LEU A 196 -10.50 -11.07 -1.20
C LEU A 196 -9.05 -11.17 -0.72
N VAL A 197 -8.37 -10.04 -0.63
CA VAL A 197 -7.02 -9.94 -0.07
C VAL A 197 -7.07 -9.17 1.25
N LEU A 198 -6.62 -9.80 2.33
CA LEU A 198 -6.42 -9.17 3.63
C LEU A 198 -4.96 -8.74 3.77
N SER A 199 -4.76 -7.46 4.09
CA SER A 199 -3.43 -6.86 4.28
C SER A 199 -3.39 -6.07 5.59
N PRO A 200 -2.27 -6.07 6.34
CA PRO A 200 -2.22 -5.52 7.70
C PRO A 200 -2.26 -4.01 7.77
N THR A 201 -1.80 -3.32 6.73
CA THR A 201 -1.69 -1.85 6.73
C THR A 201 -2.37 -1.23 5.53
N ARG A 202 -2.70 0.06 5.64
CA ARG A 202 -3.37 0.82 4.58
C ARG A 202 -2.47 0.93 3.36
N GLU A 203 -1.18 1.13 3.61
CA GLU A 203 -0.14 1.36 2.62
C GLU A 203 0.08 0.09 1.80
N LEU A 204 0.20 -1.06 2.46
CA LEU A 204 0.36 -2.35 1.77
C LEU A 204 -0.91 -2.72 0.99
N ALA A 205 -2.09 -2.52 1.57
CA ALA A 205 -3.35 -2.75 0.86
C ALA A 205 -3.47 -1.89 -0.42
N ALA A 206 -3.09 -0.61 -0.35
CA ALA A 206 -3.08 0.27 -1.51
C ALA A 206 -2.06 -0.17 -2.58
N GLN A 207 -0.87 -0.61 -2.15
CA GLN A 207 0.15 -1.15 -3.07
C GLN A 207 -0.35 -2.40 -3.81
N ILE A 208 -0.97 -3.35 -3.09
CA ILE A 208 -1.52 -4.56 -3.70
C ILE A 208 -2.65 -4.22 -4.68
N ALA A 209 -3.52 -3.26 -4.33
CA ALA A 209 -4.59 -2.82 -5.24
C ALA A 209 -4.04 -2.23 -6.54
N VAL A 210 -3.01 -1.38 -6.45
CA VAL A 210 -2.32 -0.82 -7.64
C VAL A 210 -1.67 -1.92 -8.48
N GLU A 211 -1.06 -2.93 -7.86
CA GLU A 211 -0.49 -4.06 -8.60
C GLU A 211 -1.58 -4.92 -9.26
N ALA A 212 -2.72 -5.13 -8.60
CA ALA A 212 -3.87 -5.81 -9.20
C ALA A 212 -4.41 -5.04 -10.41
N GLU A 213 -4.59 -3.72 -10.32
CA GLU A 213 -5.02 -2.89 -11.45
C GLU A 213 -4.04 -2.93 -12.63
N ARG A 214 -2.73 -2.90 -12.34
CA ARG A 214 -1.70 -3.04 -13.38
C ARG A 214 -1.77 -4.41 -14.06
N LEU A 215 -1.99 -5.47 -13.29
CA LEU A 215 -2.07 -6.83 -13.81
C LEU A 215 -3.34 -7.04 -14.67
N THR A 216 -4.44 -6.37 -14.35
CA THR A 216 -5.72 -6.50 -15.06
C THR A 216 -5.88 -5.53 -16.23
N LYS A 217 -4.94 -4.62 -16.45
CA LYS A 217 -5.00 -3.55 -17.45
C LYS A 217 -5.30 -4.02 -18.89
N PHE A 218 -4.72 -5.13 -19.31
CA PHE A 218 -4.84 -5.65 -20.69
C PHE A 218 -5.94 -6.71 -20.85
N GLN A 219 -6.79 -6.89 -19.83
CA GLN A 219 -7.87 -7.86 -19.88
C GLN A 219 -9.00 -7.37 -20.77
N THR A 220 -9.50 -8.26 -21.63
CA THR A 220 -10.66 -7.97 -22.51
C THR A 220 -11.93 -7.75 -21.71
N HIS A 221 -12.06 -8.45 -20.57
CA HIS A 221 -13.15 -8.28 -19.62
C HIS A 221 -12.65 -7.42 -18.46
N SER A 222 -13.39 -6.37 -18.13
CA SER A 222 -13.01 -5.45 -17.06
C SER A 222 -13.11 -6.14 -15.69
N ILE A 223 -11.97 -6.47 -15.11
CA ILE A 223 -11.84 -6.86 -13.70
C ILE A 223 -11.71 -5.58 -12.88
N ARG A 224 -12.65 -5.38 -11.96
CA ARG A 224 -12.69 -4.20 -11.08
C ARG A 224 -12.04 -4.52 -9.75
N VAL A 225 -11.08 -3.66 -9.38
CA VAL A 225 -10.36 -3.72 -8.11
C VAL A 225 -10.90 -2.63 -7.19
N ALA A 226 -11.09 -2.95 -5.91
CA ALA A 226 -11.39 -1.97 -4.87
C ALA A 226 -10.46 -2.16 -3.67
N CYS A 227 -10.17 -1.06 -2.96
CA CYS A 227 -9.33 -1.07 -1.77
C CYS A 227 -10.08 -0.43 -0.59
N PHE A 228 -10.42 -1.20 0.45
CA PHE A 228 -11.12 -0.71 1.65
C PHE A 228 -10.23 -0.73 2.88
N VAL A 229 -9.84 0.46 3.32
CA VAL A 229 -8.91 0.63 4.43
C VAL A 229 -9.42 1.64 5.45
N GLY A 230 -9.04 1.46 6.72
CA GLY A 230 -9.40 2.37 7.81
C GLY A 230 -8.92 3.81 7.57
N GLY A 231 -9.51 4.76 8.30
CA GLY A 231 -9.15 6.19 8.21
C GLY A 231 -9.64 6.90 6.93
N THR A 232 -10.53 6.27 6.17
CA THR A 232 -11.22 6.85 5.01
C THR A 232 -12.74 6.87 5.25
N ASN A 233 -13.48 7.67 4.47
CA ASN A 233 -14.94 7.76 4.61
C ASN A 233 -15.63 6.47 4.12
N ILE A 234 -16.34 5.78 5.01
CA ILE A 234 -17.07 4.53 4.70
C ILE A 234 -18.14 4.69 3.62
N LYS A 235 -18.74 5.89 3.51
CA LYS A 235 -19.68 6.20 2.43
C LYS A 235 -19.01 6.23 1.06
N GLY A 236 -17.68 6.40 1.01
CA GLY A 236 -16.89 6.28 -0.22
C GLY A 236 -16.91 4.83 -0.72
N ASP A 237 -16.60 3.89 0.17
CA ASP A 237 -16.64 2.46 -0.10
C ASP A 237 -18.04 2.02 -0.57
N GLU A 238 -19.10 2.48 0.11
CA GLU A 238 -20.49 2.19 -0.28
C GLU A 238 -20.82 2.67 -1.71
N ARG A 239 -20.24 3.79 -2.15
CA ARG A 239 -20.41 4.27 -3.54
C ARG A 239 -19.70 3.35 -4.53
N VAL A 240 -18.49 2.89 -4.21
CA VAL A 240 -17.75 1.92 -5.03
C VAL A 240 -18.54 0.61 -5.14
N LEU A 241 -19.14 0.17 -4.04
CA LEU A 241 -19.99 -1.03 -3.98
C LEU A 241 -21.31 -0.91 -4.75
N ARG A 242 -21.69 0.26 -5.28
CA ARG A 242 -22.82 0.34 -6.25
C ARG A 242 -22.46 -0.22 -7.61
N SER A 243 -21.18 -0.48 -7.82
CA SER A 243 -20.64 -1.09 -9.02
C SER A 243 -20.06 -2.47 -8.66
N ASN A 244 -19.94 -3.38 -9.62
CA ASN A 244 -19.36 -4.71 -9.33
C ASN A 244 -17.88 -4.53 -8.97
N VAL A 245 -17.41 -5.38 -8.08
CA VAL A 245 -16.03 -5.42 -7.60
C VAL A 245 -15.67 -6.89 -7.66
N ASP A 246 -14.62 -7.22 -8.40
CA ASP A 246 -14.16 -8.60 -8.58
C ASP A 246 -13.06 -8.94 -7.57
N ILE A 247 -12.14 -7.99 -7.36
CA ILE A 247 -11.02 -8.09 -6.42
C ILE A 247 -11.19 -7.02 -5.36
N LEU A 248 -11.33 -7.44 -4.10
CA LEU A 248 -11.33 -6.54 -2.96
C LEU A 248 -10.04 -6.73 -2.16
N VAL A 249 -9.29 -5.65 -1.97
CA VAL A 249 -8.16 -5.59 -1.03
C VAL A 249 -8.61 -4.81 0.19
N ALA A 250 -8.42 -5.34 1.40
CA ALA A 250 -8.90 -4.66 2.60
C ALA A 250 -8.04 -4.89 3.84
N THR A 251 -8.08 -3.92 4.75
CA THR A 251 -7.63 -4.13 6.14
C THR A 251 -8.73 -4.81 6.95
N PRO A 252 -8.43 -5.78 7.84
CA PRO A 252 -9.46 -6.57 8.53
C PRO A 252 -10.53 -5.74 9.26
N GLY A 253 -10.13 -4.74 10.05
CA GLY A 253 -11.09 -3.91 10.81
C GLY A 253 -12.11 -3.19 9.90
N ARG A 254 -11.63 -2.56 8.81
CA ARG A 254 -12.54 -1.89 7.86
C ARG A 254 -13.45 -2.87 7.13
N LEU A 255 -12.98 -4.07 6.83
CA LEU A 255 -13.81 -5.10 6.23
C LEU A 255 -14.90 -5.57 7.20
N ILE A 256 -14.58 -5.72 8.49
CA ILE A 256 -15.54 -6.05 9.54
C ILE A 256 -16.61 -4.96 9.69
N ASP A 257 -16.27 -3.68 9.55
CA ASP A 257 -17.27 -2.60 9.58
C ASP A 257 -18.34 -2.78 8.49
N HIS A 258 -17.92 -3.12 7.26
CA HIS A 258 -18.83 -3.41 6.15
C HIS A 258 -19.61 -4.70 6.37
N LEU A 259 -18.90 -5.77 6.74
CA LEU A 259 -19.53 -7.06 7.01
C LEU A 259 -20.52 -6.97 8.16
N SER A 260 -20.28 -6.19 9.21
CA SER A 260 -21.18 -6.13 10.38
C SER A 260 -22.49 -5.41 10.07
N ASN A 261 -22.44 -4.39 9.20
CA ASN A 261 -23.56 -3.46 9.00
C ASN A 261 -24.32 -3.66 7.68
N ASN A 262 -23.77 -4.40 6.72
CA ASN A 262 -24.33 -4.50 5.37
C ASN A 262 -24.54 -5.95 4.91
N ASN A 263 -25.79 -6.42 4.99
CA ASN A 263 -26.17 -7.77 4.53
C ASN A 263 -25.99 -7.95 3.01
N ALA A 264 -26.24 -6.91 2.21
CA ALA A 264 -26.03 -6.98 0.77
C ALA A 264 -24.54 -7.17 0.46
N PHE A 265 -23.66 -6.49 1.19
CA PHE A 265 -22.22 -6.69 1.06
C PHE A 265 -21.79 -8.11 1.48
N ARG A 266 -22.35 -8.67 2.57
CA ARG A 266 -22.11 -10.08 2.94
C ARG A 266 -22.48 -11.03 1.81
N ALA A 267 -23.64 -10.81 1.17
CA ALA A 267 -24.12 -11.67 0.09
C ALA A 267 -23.14 -11.71 -1.09
N ARG A 268 -22.53 -10.55 -1.42
CA ARG A 268 -21.53 -10.46 -2.49
C ARG A 268 -20.25 -11.25 -2.22
N LEU A 269 -19.94 -11.57 -0.97
CA LEU A 269 -18.81 -12.44 -0.59
C LEU A 269 -19.22 -13.91 -0.42
N GLY A 270 -20.50 -14.25 -0.63
CA GLY A 270 -21.03 -15.59 -0.42
C GLY A 270 -20.43 -16.65 -1.36
N LYS A 271 -20.01 -16.24 -2.56
CA LYS A 271 -19.36 -17.10 -3.56
C LYS A 271 -17.88 -16.76 -3.76
N LEU A 272 -17.22 -16.29 -2.70
CA LEU A 272 -15.80 -15.97 -2.74
C LEU A 272 -15.00 -17.20 -3.22
N GLN A 273 -14.16 -17.01 -4.24
CA GLN A 273 -13.41 -18.09 -4.89
C GLN A 273 -12.02 -18.20 -4.28
N ILE A 274 -11.42 -17.07 -3.91
CA ILE A 274 -10.09 -17.02 -3.34
C ILE A 274 -9.99 -16.03 -2.18
N LEU A 275 -9.45 -16.48 -1.06
CA LEU A 275 -9.09 -15.67 0.10
C LEU A 275 -7.57 -15.65 0.23
N ILE A 276 -6.98 -14.47 0.28
CA ILE A 276 -5.54 -14.27 0.45
C ILE A 276 -5.31 -13.50 1.74
N MET A 277 -4.39 -13.98 2.57
CA MET A 277 -3.87 -13.26 3.73
C MET A 277 -2.39 -12.98 3.49
N ASP A 278 -2.06 -11.70 3.28
CA ASP A 278 -0.69 -11.25 3.07
C ASP A 278 -0.09 -10.69 4.38
N GLU A 279 1.21 -10.91 4.57
CA GLU A 279 1.93 -10.63 5.83
C GLU A 279 1.17 -11.14 7.06
N ALA A 280 0.87 -12.44 7.08
CA ALA A 280 -0.01 -13.02 8.10
C ALA A 280 0.55 -12.97 9.53
N ASP A 281 1.86 -13.10 9.72
CA ASP A 281 2.50 -12.84 11.00
C ASP A 281 2.22 -11.41 11.48
N ARG A 282 2.41 -10.42 10.61
CA ARG A 282 2.14 -9.01 10.94
C ARG A 282 0.66 -8.73 11.20
N LEU A 283 -0.25 -9.37 10.47
CA LEU A 283 -1.69 -9.30 10.74
C LEU A 283 -2.01 -9.70 12.19
N LEU A 284 -1.36 -10.76 12.69
CA LEU A 284 -1.55 -11.25 14.05
C LEU A 284 -0.83 -10.39 15.10
N ASP A 285 0.38 -9.92 14.79
CA ASP A 285 1.14 -9.01 15.65
C ASP A 285 0.39 -7.68 15.88
N MET A 286 -0.35 -7.21 14.88
CA MET A 286 -1.22 -6.03 14.98
C MET A 286 -2.55 -6.29 15.72
N GLY A 287 -2.78 -7.52 16.18
CA GLY A 287 -3.97 -7.88 16.94
C GLY A 287 -5.23 -8.15 16.10
N PHE A 288 -5.11 -8.32 14.78
CA PHE A 288 -6.28 -8.57 13.91
C PHE A 288 -6.84 -9.99 13.98
N ARG A 289 -6.30 -10.86 14.84
CA ARG A 289 -6.78 -12.25 14.99
C ARG A 289 -8.31 -12.36 15.15
N PRO A 290 -8.97 -11.62 16.08
CA PRO A 290 -10.41 -11.72 16.25
C PRO A 290 -11.19 -11.29 15.00
N ASP A 291 -10.71 -10.26 14.32
CA ASP A 291 -11.34 -9.76 13.09
C ASP A 291 -11.22 -10.78 11.95
N ILE A 292 -10.05 -11.42 11.80
CA ILE A 292 -9.82 -12.48 10.80
C ILE A 292 -10.75 -13.67 11.06
N GLU A 293 -10.83 -14.14 12.31
CA GLU A 293 -11.73 -15.25 12.68
C GLU A 293 -13.20 -14.91 12.38
N ARG A 294 -13.62 -13.66 12.64
CA ARG A 294 -14.95 -13.18 12.28
C ARG A 294 -15.16 -13.11 10.77
N ILE A 295 -14.20 -12.60 10.00
CA ILE A 295 -14.24 -12.57 8.53
C ILE A 295 -14.42 -13.99 8.00
N ILE A 296 -13.60 -14.95 8.44
CA ILE A 296 -13.72 -16.37 8.07
C ILE A 296 -15.12 -16.89 8.42
N GLY A 297 -15.66 -16.50 9.58
CA GLY A 297 -17.03 -16.81 10.00
C GLY A 297 -18.12 -16.30 9.03
N TYR A 298 -17.95 -15.12 8.45
CA TYR A 298 -18.87 -14.60 7.42
C TYR A 298 -18.73 -15.33 6.08
N LEU A 299 -17.56 -15.92 5.80
CA LEU A 299 -17.27 -16.57 4.53
C LEU A 299 -17.57 -18.08 4.52
N LYS A 300 -18.28 -18.60 5.53
CA LYS A 300 -18.60 -20.03 5.68
C LYS A 300 -19.28 -20.65 4.46
N ALA A 301 -20.13 -19.90 3.76
CA ALA A 301 -20.82 -20.39 2.57
C ALA A 301 -19.87 -20.84 1.46
N SER A 302 -18.69 -20.22 1.37
CA SER A 302 -17.65 -20.54 0.39
C SER A 302 -16.60 -21.55 0.89
N ALA A 303 -16.66 -21.99 2.15
CA ALA A 303 -15.54 -22.68 2.80
C ALA A 303 -15.11 -24.00 2.13
N SER A 304 -16.03 -24.70 1.45
CA SER A 304 -15.74 -25.98 0.79
C SER A 304 -15.10 -25.83 -0.59
N THR A 305 -15.36 -24.71 -1.29
CA THR A 305 -14.93 -24.48 -2.67
C THR A 305 -13.85 -23.42 -2.79
N ARG A 306 -13.77 -22.50 -1.82
CA ARG A 306 -12.81 -21.41 -1.81
C ARG A 306 -11.38 -21.93 -1.63
N GLN A 307 -10.48 -21.41 -2.45
CA GLN A 307 -9.04 -21.54 -2.25
C GLN A 307 -8.56 -20.50 -1.24
N THR A 308 -7.79 -20.92 -0.23
CA THR A 308 -7.19 -19.99 0.72
C THR A 308 -5.67 -19.99 0.59
N LEU A 309 -5.08 -18.80 0.51
CA LEU A 309 -3.64 -18.58 0.41
C LEU A 309 -3.15 -17.73 1.57
N LEU A 310 -2.03 -18.12 2.17
CA LEU A 310 -1.49 -17.50 3.36
C LEU A 310 0.00 -17.23 3.16
N PHE A 311 0.38 -15.97 3.06
CA PHE A 311 1.76 -15.53 2.83
C PHE A 311 2.30 -14.85 4.08
N SER A 312 3.47 -15.29 4.54
CA SER A 312 4.06 -14.79 5.78
C SER A 312 5.59 -14.79 5.71
N ALA A 313 6.25 -13.89 6.44
CA ALA A 313 7.70 -13.93 6.56
C ALA A 313 8.15 -15.00 7.58
N THR A 314 7.33 -15.20 8.61
CA THR A 314 7.53 -16.17 9.68
C THR A 314 6.28 -17.02 9.89
N VAL A 315 6.43 -18.21 10.48
CA VAL A 315 5.29 -19.10 10.78
C VAL A 315 5.32 -19.50 12.26
N PRO A 316 5.08 -18.55 13.18
CA PRO A 316 4.89 -18.87 14.59
C PRO A 316 3.61 -19.68 14.78
N LYS A 317 3.45 -20.30 15.96
CA LYS A 317 2.26 -21.09 16.31
C LYS A 317 0.95 -20.36 16.03
N THR A 318 0.90 -19.05 16.25
CA THR A 318 -0.28 -18.21 15.99
C THR A 318 -0.66 -18.18 14.50
N VAL A 319 0.32 -18.12 13.59
CA VAL A 319 0.07 -18.22 12.14
C VAL A 319 -0.39 -19.63 11.79
N SER A 320 0.23 -20.67 12.35
CA SER A 320 -0.18 -22.07 12.13
C SER A 320 -1.61 -22.32 12.60
N GLU A 321 -2.04 -21.74 13.72
CA GLU A 321 -3.41 -21.83 14.21
C GLU A 321 -4.42 -21.17 13.25
N ILE A 322 -4.10 -20.00 12.70
CA ILE A 322 -4.95 -19.36 11.69
C ILE A 322 -4.97 -20.16 10.38
N ALA A 323 -3.85 -20.75 9.99
CA ALA A 323 -3.79 -21.65 8.83
C ALA A 323 -4.75 -22.83 9.02
N LEU A 324 -4.78 -23.45 10.20
CA LEU A 324 -5.70 -24.56 10.50
C LEU A 324 -7.18 -24.17 10.45
N VAL A 325 -7.52 -22.92 10.79
CA VAL A 325 -8.90 -22.42 10.77
C VAL A 325 -9.35 -21.99 9.37
N SER A 326 -8.41 -21.57 8.51
CA SER A 326 -8.71 -20.91 7.23
C SER A 326 -8.45 -21.76 5.99
N LEU A 327 -7.46 -22.65 6.04
CA LEU A 327 -7.08 -23.55 4.95
C LEU A 327 -7.88 -24.85 5.01
N ARG A 328 -8.01 -25.49 3.85
CA ARG A 328 -8.50 -26.87 3.73
C ARG A 328 -7.50 -27.85 4.36
N LYS A 329 -8.00 -29.03 4.73
CA LYS A 329 -7.20 -30.10 5.36
C LYS A 329 -5.93 -30.47 4.57
N LYS A 330 -6.01 -30.42 3.24
CA LYS A 330 -4.88 -30.62 2.33
C LYS A 330 -4.46 -29.26 1.77
N TYR A 331 -3.27 -28.79 2.17
CA TYR A 331 -2.64 -27.58 1.66
C TYR A 331 -1.15 -27.85 1.41
N VAL A 332 -0.52 -27.02 0.59
CA VAL A 332 0.92 -27.07 0.28
C VAL A 332 1.64 -26.07 1.18
N TYR A 333 2.69 -26.53 1.88
CA TYR A 333 3.59 -25.66 2.61
C TYR A 333 4.83 -25.39 1.77
N VAL A 334 5.13 -24.11 1.52
CA VAL A 334 6.30 -23.66 0.75
C VAL A 334 7.19 -22.81 1.67
N ASP A 335 8.45 -23.19 1.85
CA ASP A 335 9.43 -22.43 2.64
C ASP A 335 10.63 -22.03 1.77
N THR A 336 10.69 -20.74 1.44
CA THR A 336 11.79 -20.16 0.65
C THR A 336 12.84 -19.45 1.49
N VAL A 337 12.66 -19.39 2.82
CA VAL A 337 13.53 -18.68 3.75
C VAL A 337 14.67 -19.58 4.25
N GLY A 338 14.47 -20.91 4.25
CA GLY A 338 15.46 -21.88 4.72
C GLY A 338 15.61 -21.93 6.25
N GLU A 339 16.37 -22.92 6.74
CA GLU A 339 16.70 -23.09 8.16
C GLU A 339 17.95 -22.28 8.58
N ASP A 340 18.85 -21.96 7.66
CA ASP A 340 20.19 -21.39 7.93
C ASP A 340 20.33 -19.87 7.70
N GLU A 341 19.25 -19.17 7.38
CA GLU A 341 19.28 -17.71 7.26
C GLU A 341 18.71 -17.08 8.54
N ASP A 342 19.56 -16.95 9.56
CA ASP A 342 19.30 -16.11 10.72
C ASP A 342 18.68 -14.78 10.25
N GLN A 343 17.42 -14.54 10.64
CA GLN A 343 16.68 -13.32 10.30
C GLN A 343 17.38 -12.05 10.82
N THR A 344 18.35 -12.22 11.72
CA THR A 344 19.31 -11.18 12.10
C THR A 344 20.69 -11.64 11.71
N HIS A 345 21.31 -10.99 10.72
CA HIS A 345 22.72 -11.21 10.43
C HIS A 345 23.52 -10.80 11.69
N MET A 346 24.00 -11.76 12.49
CA MET A 346 24.70 -11.50 13.78
C MET A 346 25.93 -10.59 13.64
N HIS A 347 26.37 -10.30 12.42
CA HIS A 347 27.49 -9.44 12.08
C HIS A 347 27.13 -7.95 11.89
N VAL A 348 25.92 -7.52 12.25
CA VAL A 348 25.53 -6.10 12.25
C VAL A 348 25.49 -5.61 13.70
N LYS A 349 26.41 -4.69 14.05
CA LYS A 349 26.44 -4.06 15.38
C LYS A 349 25.19 -3.19 15.54
N GLN A 350 24.34 -3.55 16.49
CA GLN A 350 23.18 -2.75 16.88
C GLN A 350 23.56 -1.87 18.08
N GLU A 351 23.30 -0.58 17.99
CA GLU A 351 23.54 0.38 19.07
C GLU A 351 22.21 0.99 19.53
N LEU A 352 22.01 1.07 20.83
CA LEU A 352 20.81 1.61 21.46
C LEU A 352 21.16 2.91 22.20
N MET A 353 20.43 3.98 21.91
CA MET A 353 20.53 5.23 22.67
C MET A 353 19.22 5.49 23.41
N VAL A 354 19.34 5.73 24.72
CA VAL A 354 18.20 6.09 25.58
C VAL A 354 18.29 7.59 25.86
N GLU A 355 17.26 8.34 25.46
CA GLU A 355 17.20 9.78 25.64
C GLU A 355 15.82 10.25 26.09
N ASN A 356 15.78 11.45 26.69
CA ASN A 356 14.52 12.10 27.02
C ASN A 356 13.81 12.53 25.73
N SER A 357 12.48 12.39 25.66
CA SER A 357 11.68 12.78 24.48
C SER A 357 11.93 14.21 24.02
N SER A 358 12.14 15.14 24.96
CA SER A 358 12.47 16.54 24.65
C SER A 358 13.83 16.73 23.95
N LYS A 359 14.74 15.76 24.05
CA LYS A 359 16.12 15.82 23.53
C LYS A 359 16.36 14.89 22.34
N GLN A 360 15.37 14.09 21.93
CA GLN A 360 15.51 13.11 20.85
C GLN A 360 15.99 13.74 19.53
N PHE A 361 15.48 14.92 19.16
CA PHE A 361 15.92 15.62 17.96
C PHE A 361 17.37 16.14 18.05
N HIS A 362 17.78 16.64 19.22
CA HIS A 362 19.16 17.05 19.43
C HIS A 362 20.13 15.86 19.47
N ALA A 363 19.70 14.74 20.02
CA ALA A 363 20.46 13.49 19.99
C ALA A 363 20.62 12.97 18.54
N LEU A 364 19.55 13.02 17.75
CA LEU A 364 19.56 12.71 16.32
C LEU A 364 20.55 13.58 15.55
N GLU A 365 20.46 14.90 15.74
CA GLU A 365 21.36 15.85 15.09
C GLU A 365 22.83 15.56 15.44
N ARG A 366 23.13 15.31 16.72
CA ARG A 366 24.49 14.98 17.16
C ARG A 366 25.01 13.69 16.52
N ILE A 367 24.21 12.64 16.46
CA ILE A 367 24.64 11.39 15.83
C ILE A 367 24.85 11.60 14.33
N LEU A 368 23.94 12.29 13.64
CA LEU A 368 24.10 12.61 12.22
C LEU A 368 25.38 13.41 11.96
N GLN A 369 25.69 14.40 12.79
CA GLN A 369 26.92 15.20 12.68
C GLN A 369 28.17 14.35 12.96
N ASN A 370 28.15 13.51 13.99
CA ASN A 370 29.26 12.62 14.32
C ASN A 370 29.54 11.64 13.18
N GLU A 371 28.51 11.02 12.62
CA GLU A 371 28.63 10.09 11.50
C GLU A 371 29.07 10.80 10.21
N ALA A 372 28.56 12.01 9.95
CA ALA A 372 29.00 12.86 8.84
C ALA A 372 30.50 13.20 8.91
N ASN A 373 30.98 13.50 10.12
CA ASN A 373 32.39 13.82 10.37
C ASN A 373 33.26 12.57 10.28
N ARG A 374 32.75 11.40 10.69
CA ARG A 374 33.47 10.13 10.68
C ARG A 374 33.69 9.56 9.28
N PHE A 375 32.69 9.67 8.40
CA PHE A 375 32.71 9.05 7.06
C PHE A 375 32.85 10.05 5.91
N GLY A 376 32.83 11.36 6.21
CA GLY A 376 32.92 12.43 5.22
C GLY A 376 31.60 12.64 4.46
N ARG A 377 31.24 13.90 4.21
CA ARG A 377 29.94 14.32 3.64
C ARG A 377 29.53 13.70 2.29
N LYS A 378 30.42 13.01 1.58
CA LYS A 378 30.19 12.52 0.21
C LYS A 378 29.95 11.01 0.09
N LYS A 379 30.07 10.21 1.16
CA LYS A 379 30.03 8.73 1.06
C LYS A 379 29.27 8.00 2.18
N TYR A 380 28.16 8.55 2.67
CA TYR A 380 27.30 7.79 3.59
C TYR A 380 25.83 8.04 3.31
N LYS A 381 25.03 6.97 3.46
CA LYS A 381 23.56 7.01 3.39
C LYS A 381 23.04 6.79 4.80
N VAL A 382 22.08 7.61 5.20
CA VAL A 382 21.36 7.46 6.47
C VAL A 382 19.91 7.18 6.19
N MET A 383 19.38 6.14 6.81
CA MET A 383 17.94 5.87 6.87
C MET A 383 17.47 6.13 8.30
N VAL A 384 16.42 6.95 8.43
CA VAL A 384 15.79 7.26 9.73
C VAL A 384 14.35 6.77 9.67
N PHE A 385 13.97 5.92 10.61
CA PHE A 385 12.61 5.42 10.74
C PHE A 385 11.91 6.22 11.82
N PHE A 386 10.81 6.89 11.45
CA PHE A 386 9.91 7.52 12.40
C PHE A 386 8.63 6.70 12.51
N ILE A 387 8.05 6.66 13.70
CA ILE A 387 6.68 6.19 13.86
C ILE A 387 5.76 7.13 13.07
N THR A 388 4.92 6.59 12.20
CA THR A 388 3.87 7.36 11.53
C THR A 388 2.87 7.80 12.60
N ALA A 389 2.83 9.11 12.89
CA ALA A 389 1.73 9.67 13.66
C ALA A 389 0.43 9.46 12.86
N PRO A 390 -0.69 9.06 13.50
CA PRO A 390 -1.99 9.21 12.86
C PRO A 390 -2.14 10.68 12.47
N ALA A 391 -2.46 10.95 11.21
CA ALA A 391 -3.05 12.21 10.81
C ALA A 391 -4.44 12.29 11.48
N THR A 392 -4.47 12.64 12.76
CA THR A 392 -5.68 13.13 13.41
C THR A 392 -5.98 14.49 12.79
N GLY A 393 -7.11 14.55 12.07
CA GLY A 393 -7.60 15.73 11.37
C GLY A 393 -8.22 16.79 12.26
#